data_AF-A0A366M4L2-F1
#
_entry.id   AF-A0A366M4L2-F1
#
_cell.length_a   1.000
_cell.length_b   1.000
_cell.length_c   1.000
_cell.angle_alpha   90.00
_cell.angle_beta   90.00
_cell.angle_gamma   90.00
#
_symmetry.space_group_name_H-M   'P 1'
#
loop_
_entity.id
_entity.type
_entity.pdbx_description
1 polymer ?
#
loop_
_entity_poly.entity_id
_entity_poly.type
_entity_poly.pdbx_seq_one_letter_code
_entity_poly.pdbx_strand_id
1 'polypeptide(L)'
;MRRLMSADATQRETAEPGWSERVAAFEDAGRGLARLAAGGRLTRGLRQVLAHHAIFAFNRASVPVAEQAAAAWLGRYAAFGGDTDMSAPRSSLATPFTRMESTITTTADPTQLREAMVARFTTSGHLRTPAITQAFRDVERHRFIPDADVYSAYADDAVPIKHDPGGEMISCISAPSIVAIQLEQLDARPGHKVLEGGAATGYNATLLGRLVAPGGHVWTVDVDADLVGTARRHVIEAGIRNVDVVLADAAAGLPQHAPFDRIQFTVGAGDVPLTVLGQLAPGGRMVLPMRIRGSISRSFAFEDNGDGTWRTVSCEMATFIPLRKGIGDDLYIRIPITGEGNVRLETFSEQLVDRAAMPAILDAPIRSIYTGVKFRQGSNWEWLYLWLACVLPNGLSRMPGRRPGFDPHFGWGSMAALDGEHLAYLTVREGEDDQGRFWEIGVIGHGIHPALLAEQVVEAIREWDRDHGGQAPPPTFRMATSSARDLLKADDPRFVIDKTNSRLVVDWP
;
A
#
# COMPACT_ATOMS: atom_id res chain seq x y z
N MET A 1 -19.52 39.09 -34.22
CA MET A 1 -18.66 39.31 -33.04
C MET A 1 -17.31 39.87 -33.49
N ARG A 2 -17.08 41.18 -33.30
CA ARG A 2 -15.79 41.85 -33.57
C ARG A 2 -15.20 42.29 -32.24
N ARG A 3 -13.87 42.11 -32.12
CA ARG A 3 -12.93 42.42 -31.03
C ARG A 3 -12.79 41.34 -29.93
N LEU A 4 -11.97 40.33 -30.26
CA LEU A 4 -11.03 39.76 -29.29
C LEU A 4 -10.03 40.87 -28.89
N MET A 5 -9.66 40.88 -27.61
CA MET A 5 -8.96 41.96 -26.94
C MET A 5 -7.74 42.50 -27.72
N SER A 6 -7.70 43.82 -27.88
CA SER A 6 -6.52 44.59 -28.28
C SER A 6 -5.66 44.97 -27.07
N ALA A 7 -5.51 44.06 -26.11
CA ALA A 7 -4.63 44.27 -24.97
C ALA A 7 -3.25 43.74 -25.35
N ASP A 8 -2.31 44.64 -25.59
CA ASP A 8 -0.91 44.29 -25.71
C ASP A 8 -0.45 43.71 -24.35
N ALA A 9 -0.20 42.40 -24.30
CA ALA A 9 0.18 41.70 -23.08
C ALA A 9 1.51 42.21 -22.50
N THR A 10 2.30 42.96 -23.28
CA THR A 10 3.51 43.62 -22.80
C THR A 10 3.22 44.88 -21.96
N GLN A 11 2.03 45.48 -22.10
CA GLN A 11 1.64 46.74 -21.45
C GLN A 11 0.68 46.51 -20.26
N ARG A 12 1.12 45.72 -19.28
CA ARG A 12 0.38 45.54 -18.02
C ARG A 12 0.82 46.60 -17.00
N GLU A 13 -0.14 47.39 -16.49
CA GLU A 13 0.11 48.49 -15.53
C GLU A 13 0.78 48.06 -14.22
N THR A 14 0.65 46.78 -13.84
CA THR A 14 1.21 46.19 -12.60
C THR A 14 2.25 45.09 -12.88
N ALA A 15 2.99 45.21 -13.97
CA ALA A 15 3.98 44.22 -14.38
C ALA A 15 5.18 44.11 -13.42
N GLU A 16 5.45 42.91 -12.94
CA GLU A 16 6.68 42.58 -12.21
C GLU A 16 7.92 42.72 -13.14
N PRO A 17 9.13 42.98 -12.60
CA PRO A 17 10.35 42.98 -13.39
C PRO A 17 10.50 41.73 -14.25
N GLY A 18 10.90 41.93 -15.52
CA GLY A 18 11.06 40.88 -16.53
C GLY A 18 9.76 40.34 -17.16
N TRP A 19 8.62 41.00 -16.93
CA TRP A 19 7.35 40.62 -17.53
C TRP A 19 7.37 40.63 -19.07
N SER A 20 7.90 41.69 -19.68
CA SER A 20 8.01 41.83 -21.13
C SER A 20 8.87 40.74 -21.77
N GLU A 21 9.99 40.38 -21.12
CA GLU A 21 10.87 39.29 -21.57
C GLU A 21 10.18 37.92 -21.48
N ARG A 22 9.40 37.69 -20.42
CA ARG A 22 8.58 36.47 -20.29
C ARG A 22 7.50 36.38 -21.36
N VAL A 23 6.84 37.50 -21.68
CA VAL A 23 5.85 37.56 -22.78
C VAL A 23 6.52 37.31 -24.13
N ALA A 24 7.67 37.93 -24.39
CA ALA A 24 8.42 37.72 -25.63
C ALA A 24 8.91 36.26 -25.79
N ALA A 25 9.44 35.66 -24.73
CA ALA A 25 9.87 34.26 -24.72
C ALA A 25 8.69 33.30 -24.97
N PHE A 26 7.51 33.63 -24.42
CA PHE A 26 6.28 32.86 -24.62
C PHE A 26 5.79 32.93 -26.08
N GLU A 27 5.75 34.11 -26.67
CA GLU A 27 5.38 34.25 -28.09
C GLU A 27 6.35 33.53 -29.02
N ASP A 28 7.65 33.57 -28.71
CA ASP A 28 8.66 32.93 -29.54
C ASP A 28 8.60 31.41 -29.46
N ALA A 29 8.31 30.87 -28.27
CA ALA A 29 7.94 29.47 -28.10
C ALA A 29 6.70 29.13 -28.95
N GLY A 30 5.62 29.92 -28.86
CA GLY A 30 4.40 29.74 -29.68
C GLY A 30 4.68 29.69 -31.19
N ARG A 31 5.50 30.60 -31.70
CA ARG A 31 5.93 30.61 -33.11
C ARG A 31 6.77 29.38 -33.48
N GLY A 32 7.68 28.95 -32.60
CA GLY A 32 8.44 27.72 -32.78
C GLY A 32 7.56 26.48 -32.91
N LEU A 33 6.49 26.42 -32.09
CA LEU A 33 5.53 25.32 -32.09
C LEU A 33 4.65 25.28 -33.32
N ALA A 34 4.17 26.44 -33.79
CA ALA A 34 3.42 26.52 -35.04
C ALA A 34 4.25 25.98 -36.23
N ARG A 35 5.56 26.27 -36.27
CA ARG A 35 6.47 25.71 -37.28
C ARG A 35 6.66 24.20 -37.14
N LEU A 36 6.79 23.68 -35.91
CA LEU A 36 6.94 22.23 -35.66
C LEU A 36 5.67 21.45 -36.00
N ALA A 37 4.50 22.01 -35.71
CA ALA A 37 3.20 21.44 -36.07
C ALA A 37 3.00 21.45 -37.60
N ALA A 38 3.26 22.57 -38.27
CA ALA A 38 3.21 22.67 -39.73
C ALA A 38 4.19 21.70 -40.42
N GLY A 39 5.32 21.40 -39.79
CA GLY A 39 6.30 20.42 -40.27
C GLY A 39 6.05 18.97 -39.83
N GLY A 40 4.96 18.66 -39.11
CA GLY A 40 4.65 17.30 -38.64
C GLY A 40 5.61 16.73 -37.59
N ARG A 41 6.45 17.56 -36.96
CA ARG A 41 7.55 17.14 -36.05
C ARG A 41 7.18 17.21 -34.56
N LEU A 42 5.91 17.46 -34.24
CA LEU A 42 5.45 17.59 -32.87
C LEU A 42 5.14 16.20 -32.27
N THR A 43 6.09 15.64 -31.50
CA THR A 43 5.99 14.31 -30.88
C THR A 43 5.11 14.30 -29.63
N ARG A 44 4.56 13.12 -29.27
CA ARG A 44 3.59 12.95 -28.17
C ARG A 44 4.07 13.51 -26.81
N GLY A 45 5.35 13.36 -26.48
CA GLY A 45 5.93 13.91 -25.23
C GLY A 45 5.97 15.45 -25.23
N LEU A 46 6.34 16.06 -26.36
CA LEU A 46 6.35 17.51 -26.50
C LEU A 46 4.93 18.09 -26.49
N ARG A 47 3.95 17.40 -27.09
CA ARG A 47 2.52 17.81 -27.03
C ARG A 47 2.00 17.89 -25.59
N GLN A 48 2.40 16.96 -24.72
CA GLN A 48 1.97 16.93 -23.31
C GLN A 48 2.59 18.05 -22.48
N VAL A 49 3.90 18.27 -22.62
CA VAL A 49 4.60 19.37 -21.91
C VAL A 49 3.99 20.71 -22.29
N LEU A 50 3.65 20.90 -23.57
CA LEU A 50 3.09 22.15 -24.07
C LEU A 50 1.63 22.36 -23.69
N ALA A 51 0.81 21.30 -23.70
CA ALA A 51 -0.56 21.35 -23.17
C ALA A 51 -0.54 21.75 -21.69
N HIS A 52 0.38 21.20 -20.91
CA HIS A 52 0.56 21.55 -19.51
C HIS A 52 0.92 23.03 -19.32
N HIS A 53 1.88 23.55 -20.09
CA HIS A 53 2.26 24.96 -20.03
C HIS A 53 1.14 25.92 -20.46
N ALA A 54 0.38 25.58 -21.50
CA ALA A 54 -0.76 26.38 -21.94
C ALA A 54 -1.85 26.43 -20.86
N ILE A 55 -2.24 25.27 -20.30
CA ILE A 55 -3.25 25.19 -19.23
C ILE A 55 -2.80 26.00 -18.00
N PHE A 56 -1.53 25.88 -17.63
CA PHE A 56 -0.97 26.60 -16.49
C PHE A 56 -0.93 28.13 -16.69
N ALA A 57 -0.68 28.59 -17.92
CA ALA A 57 -0.73 30.02 -18.25
C ALA A 57 -2.16 30.60 -18.18
N PHE A 58 -3.16 29.87 -18.69
CA PHE A 58 -4.57 30.29 -18.62
C PHE A 58 -5.10 30.33 -17.18
N ASN A 59 -4.67 29.39 -16.32
CA ASN A 59 -5.02 29.39 -14.89
C ASN A 59 -4.45 30.60 -14.14
N ARG A 60 -3.35 31.20 -14.62
CA ARG A 60 -2.72 32.38 -14.01
C ARG A 60 -3.23 33.73 -14.53
N ALA A 61 -4.05 33.74 -15.58
CA ALA A 61 -4.55 34.96 -16.20
C ALA A 61 -5.94 35.40 -15.69
N SER A 62 -6.40 34.90 -14.54
CA SER A 62 -7.74 35.19 -13.97
C SER A 62 -8.90 34.95 -14.94
N VAL A 63 -8.76 33.95 -15.81
CA VAL A 63 -9.76 33.58 -16.82
C VAL A 63 -10.96 32.90 -16.12
N PRO A 64 -12.22 33.14 -16.55
CA PRO A 64 -13.39 32.48 -15.96
C PRO A 64 -13.29 30.94 -16.01
N VAL A 65 -13.81 30.28 -14.96
CA VAL A 65 -13.71 28.81 -14.78
C VAL A 65 -14.22 28.01 -15.98
N ALA A 66 -15.28 28.47 -16.65
CA ALA A 66 -15.82 27.80 -17.83
C ALA A 66 -14.82 27.79 -19.01
N GLU A 67 -14.05 28.86 -19.18
CA GLU A 67 -13.03 28.97 -20.22
C GLU A 67 -11.74 28.21 -19.82
N GLN A 68 -11.41 28.14 -18.53
CA GLN A 68 -10.34 27.27 -18.02
C GLN A 68 -10.65 25.79 -18.29
N ALA A 69 -11.90 25.37 -18.05
CA ALA A 69 -12.34 24.01 -18.33
C ALA A 69 -12.28 23.67 -19.83
N ALA A 70 -12.71 24.61 -20.70
CA ALA A 70 -12.60 24.44 -22.15
C ALA A 70 -11.13 24.35 -22.60
N ALA A 71 -10.24 25.18 -22.06
CA ALA A 71 -8.81 25.15 -22.36
C ALA A 71 -8.13 23.86 -21.89
N ALA A 72 -8.47 23.37 -20.69
CA ALA A 72 -7.99 22.09 -20.17
C ALA A 72 -8.46 20.90 -21.01
N TRP A 73 -9.73 20.92 -21.43
CA TRP A 73 -10.29 19.89 -22.30
C TRP A 73 -9.63 19.88 -23.68
N LEU A 74 -9.46 21.06 -24.32
CA LEU A 74 -8.78 21.19 -25.61
C LEU A 74 -7.30 20.79 -25.53
N GLY A 75 -6.60 21.15 -24.44
CA GLY A 75 -5.21 20.75 -24.21
C GLY A 75 -5.06 19.23 -24.06
N ARG A 76 -5.97 18.58 -23.34
CA ARG A 76 -6.03 17.11 -23.25
C ARG A 76 -6.34 16.50 -24.62
N TYR A 77 -7.32 17.03 -25.35
CA TYR A 77 -7.69 16.52 -26.66
C TYR A 77 -6.55 16.65 -27.68
N ALA A 78 -5.85 17.79 -27.73
CA ALA A 78 -4.72 17.98 -28.65
C ALA A 78 -3.48 17.14 -28.30
N ALA A 79 -3.27 16.86 -27.00
CA ALA A 79 -2.15 16.04 -26.54
C ALA A 79 -2.40 14.53 -26.63
N PHE A 80 -3.66 14.10 -26.55
CA PHE A 80 -4.02 12.68 -26.39
C PHE A 80 -5.08 12.16 -27.37
N GLY A 81 -5.74 13.02 -28.13
CA GLY A 81 -6.79 12.67 -29.09
C GLY A 81 -6.29 12.76 -30.54
N GLY A 82 -5.94 11.61 -31.12
CA GLY A 82 -5.60 11.46 -32.53
C GLY A 82 -4.53 10.40 -32.80
N ASP A 83 -4.91 9.12 -32.72
CA ASP A 83 -5.02 8.20 -33.87
C ASP A 83 -5.14 6.75 -33.41
N THR A 84 -6.10 6.06 -34.03
CA THR A 84 -6.41 4.63 -33.91
C THR A 84 -5.56 3.85 -34.91
N ASP A 85 -5.07 2.69 -34.46
CA ASP A 85 -4.48 1.56 -35.20
C ASP A 85 -3.28 1.79 -36.16
N MET A 86 -2.24 0.95 -35.97
CA MET A 86 -1.71 0.02 -36.98
C MET A 86 -0.39 -0.64 -36.52
N SER A 87 -0.47 -1.95 -36.27
CA SER A 87 0.49 -3.05 -36.55
C SER A 87 2.02 -2.86 -36.37
N ALA A 88 2.62 -3.80 -35.63
CA ALA A 88 4.06 -4.15 -35.67
C ALA A 88 4.45 -4.82 -37.02
N PRO A 89 5.73 -4.86 -37.48
CA PRO A 89 6.75 -5.77 -36.89
C PRO A 89 8.26 -5.37 -36.97
N ARG A 90 9.04 -5.92 -36.02
CA ARG A 90 10.45 -6.42 -36.03
C ARG A 90 11.61 -5.73 -36.82
N SER A 91 12.71 -5.49 -36.07
CA SER A 91 14.14 -5.88 -36.32
C SER A 91 15.23 -4.80 -36.55
N SER A 92 16.20 -4.82 -35.61
CA SER A 92 17.69 -4.78 -35.71
C SER A 92 18.47 -3.68 -36.48
N LEU A 93 19.33 -2.93 -35.77
CA LEU A 93 20.82 -2.85 -35.87
C LEU A 93 21.38 -1.49 -35.37
N ALA A 94 22.55 -1.55 -34.71
CA ALA A 94 23.35 -0.47 -34.09
C ALA A 94 24.05 0.44 -35.15
N THR A 95 24.68 1.62 -34.94
CA THR A 95 25.35 2.36 -33.83
C THR A 95 25.57 3.85 -34.31
N PRO A 96 26.46 4.66 -33.72
CA PRO A 96 26.26 5.69 -32.69
C PRO A 96 26.04 7.13 -33.24
N PHE A 97 25.32 7.98 -32.49
CA PHE A 97 25.52 9.43 -32.58
C PHE A 97 25.83 10.00 -31.21
N THR A 98 27.01 10.62 -31.13
CA THR A 98 27.57 11.31 -29.97
C THR A 98 26.58 12.33 -29.42
N ARG A 99 26.10 12.07 -28.19
CA ARG A 99 25.25 12.96 -27.43
C ARG A 99 26.14 14.05 -26.80
N MET A 100 26.00 15.29 -27.23
CA MET A 100 26.39 16.44 -26.41
C MET A 100 25.35 16.57 -25.29
N GLU A 101 25.67 15.98 -24.14
CA GLU A 101 24.94 16.18 -22.90
C GLU A 101 25.29 17.55 -22.34
N SER A 102 24.29 18.42 -22.26
CA SER A 102 24.26 19.46 -21.24
C SER A 102 23.09 19.13 -20.33
N THR A 103 23.27 18.08 -19.53
CA THR A 103 22.31 17.64 -18.53
C THR A 103 22.66 18.33 -17.22
N ILE A 104 21.81 19.23 -16.75
CA ILE A 104 21.70 19.42 -15.30
C ILE A 104 20.82 18.25 -14.82
N THR A 105 21.43 17.07 -14.73
CA THR A 105 20.88 15.98 -13.93
C THR A 105 21.33 16.27 -12.51
N THR A 106 20.44 16.75 -11.65
CA THR A 106 20.66 16.53 -10.22
C THR A 106 20.31 15.06 -9.96
N THR A 107 21.19 14.13 -10.35
CA THR A 107 21.10 12.73 -9.91
C THR A 107 21.20 12.75 -8.39
N ALA A 108 20.11 12.46 -7.68
CA ALA A 108 20.18 12.29 -6.24
C ALA A 108 21.17 11.18 -5.90
N ASP A 109 22.10 11.50 -5.01
CA ASP A 109 23.05 10.55 -4.46
C ASP A 109 22.28 9.47 -3.67
N PRO A 110 22.33 8.19 -4.09
CA PRO A 110 21.65 7.09 -3.38
C PRO A 110 22.07 6.98 -1.91
N THR A 111 23.28 7.41 -1.57
CA THR A 111 23.79 7.41 -0.19
C THR A 111 23.05 8.44 0.67
N GLN A 112 22.84 9.65 0.14
CA GLN A 112 22.10 10.70 0.85
C GLN A 112 20.65 10.31 1.08
N LEU A 113 19.99 9.72 0.08
CA LEU A 113 18.62 9.22 0.21
C LEU A 113 18.52 8.11 1.26
N ARG A 114 19.48 7.19 1.27
CA ARG A 114 19.55 6.12 2.27
C ARG A 114 19.72 6.67 3.68
N GLU A 115 20.67 7.57 3.91
CA GLU A 115 20.89 8.18 5.22
C GLU A 115 19.69 9.02 5.67
N ALA A 116 19.04 9.75 4.76
CA ALA A 116 17.82 10.49 5.08
C ALA A 116 16.67 9.56 5.50
N MET A 117 16.49 8.43 4.81
CA MET A 117 15.52 7.41 5.18
C MET A 117 15.83 6.82 6.56
N VAL A 118 17.09 6.44 6.82
CA VAL A 118 17.53 5.88 8.12
C VAL A 118 17.32 6.88 9.25
N ALA A 119 17.69 8.16 9.04
CA ALA A 119 17.47 9.22 10.02
C ALA A 119 15.98 9.38 10.36
N ARG A 120 15.11 9.46 9.34
CA ARG A 120 13.66 9.56 9.52
C ARG A 120 13.09 8.39 10.32
N PHE A 121 13.53 7.16 10.04
CA PHE A 121 13.06 5.97 10.75
C PHE A 121 13.62 5.83 12.16
N THR A 122 14.83 6.34 12.40
CA THR A 122 15.37 6.43 13.76
C THR A 122 14.57 7.45 14.59
N THR A 123 14.32 8.65 14.04
CA THR A 123 13.54 9.71 14.72
C THR A 123 12.09 9.30 14.99
N SER A 124 11.45 8.59 14.05
CA SER A 124 10.07 8.12 14.22
C SER A 124 9.95 6.83 15.05
N GLY A 125 11.06 6.22 15.46
CA GLY A 125 11.05 4.99 16.26
C GLY A 125 10.80 3.69 15.49
N HIS A 126 10.79 3.72 14.16
CA HIS A 126 10.74 2.50 13.33
C HIS A 126 12.05 1.71 13.37
N LEU A 127 13.19 2.39 13.53
CA LEU A 127 14.50 1.77 13.73
C LEU A 127 14.99 2.11 15.13
N ARG A 128 15.04 1.10 16.00
CA ARG A 128 15.38 1.26 17.44
C ARG A 128 16.63 0.47 17.80
N THR A 129 16.80 -0.68 17.16
CA THR A 129 17.91 -1.61 17.39
C THR A 129 19.13 -1.17 16.56
N PRO A 130 20.29 -0.84 17.18
CA PRO A 130 21.45 -0.33 16.45
C PRO A 130 21.94 -1.23 15.32
N ALA A 131 21.88 -2.56 15.50
CA ALA A 131 22.26 -3.53 14.46
C ALA A 131 21.33 -3.45 13.23
N ILE A 132 20.03 -3.25 13.42
CA ILE A 132 19.06 -3.08 12.32
C ILE A 132 19.28 -1.74 11.62
N THR A 133 19.48 -0.66 12.38
CA THR A 133 19.84 0.64 11.81
C THR A 133 21.09 0.56 10.94
N GLN A 134 22.12 -0.14 11.40
CA GLN A 134 23.35 -0.34 10.61
C GLN A 134 23.10 -1.20 9.37
N ALA A 135 22.31 -2.27 9.47
CA ALA A 135 21.95 -3.09 8.32
C ALA A 135 21.24 -2.26 7.22
N PHE A 136 20.35 -1.34 7.59
CA PHE A 136 19.71 -0.42 6.63
C PHE A 136 20.69 0.56 5.96
N ARG A 137 21.76 0.97 6.66
CA ARG A 137 22.82 1.82 6.05
C ARG A 137 23.71 1.03 5.10
N ASP A 138 24.00 -0.22 5.45
CA ASP A 138 24.93 -1.07 4.70
C ASP A 138 24.28 -1.65 3.44
N VAL A 139 23.00 -2.02 3.50
CA VAL A 139 22.31 -2.70 2.40
C VAL A 139 21.64 -1.69 1.48
N GLU A 140 22.19 -1.60 0.27
CA GLU A 140 21.80 -0.63 -0.73
C GLU A 140 20.49 -1.02 -1.44
N ARG A 141 19.35 -0.67 -0.84
CA ARG A 141 18.01 -1.06 -1.33
C ARG A 141 17.77 -0.86 -2.83
N HIS A 142 18.26 0.24 -3.41
CA HIS A 142 18.12 0.52 -4.84
C HIS A 142 18.76 -0.53 -5.76
N ARG A 143 19.76 -1.30 -5.30
CA ARG A 143 20.37 -2.39 -6.07
C ARG A 143 19.46 -3.60 -6.24
N PHE A 144 18.45 -3.74 -5.38
CA PHE A 144 17.50 -4.85 -5.41
C PHE A 144 16.31 -4.59 -6.37
N ILE A 145 16.21 -3.39 -6.92
CA ILE A 145 15.18 -2.93 -7.85
C ILE A 145 15.81 -2.03 -8.92
N PRO A 146 16.71 -2.56 -9.77
CA PRO A 146 17.50 -1.76 -10.71
C PRO A 146 16.67 -1.04 -11.76
N ASP A 147 15.44 -1.50 -12.03
CA ASP A 147 14.52 -0.90 -13.00
C ASP A 147 13.71 0.26 -12.41
N ALA A 148 13.72 0.45 -11.08
CA ALA A 148 13.06 1.56 -10.41
C ALA A 148 14.01 2.77 -10.29
N ASP A 149 13.44 3.98 -10.27
CA ASP A 149 14.25 5.15 -9.96
C ASP A 149 14.73 5.14 -8.51
N VAL A 150 15.86 5.80 -8.26
CA VAL A 150 16.50 5.80 -6.94
C VAL A 150 15.63 6.46 -5.86
N TYR A 151 14.78 7.43 -6.20
CA TYR A 151 13.91 8.06 -5.21
C TYR A 151 12.83 7.09 -4.76
N SER A 152 12.18 6.39 -5.67
CA SER A 152 11.21 5.34 -5.36
C SER A 152 11.80 4.24 -4.48
N ALA A 153 13.08 3.90 -4.66
CA ALA A 153 13.76 2.91 -3.83
C ALA A 153 13.88 3.29 -2.35
N TYR A 154 13.92 4.58 -2.03
CA TYR A 154 14.05 5.10 -0.64
C TYR A 154 12.82 5.88 -0.16
N ALA A 155 11.81 6.03 -1.01
CA ALA A 155 10.47 6.44 -0.61
C ALA A 155 9.88 5.38 0.32
N ASP A 156 9.03 5.80 1.25
CA ASP A 156 8.36 4.87 2.16
C ASP A 156 7.10 4.28 1.52
N ASP A 157 7.31 3.55 0.43
CA ASP A 157 6.25 2.89 -0.33
C ASP A 157 6.75 1.53 -0.86
N ALA A 158 5.81 0.63 -1.13
CA ALA A 158 6.11 -0.62 -1.79
C ALA A 158 6.37 -0.37 -3.28
N VAL A 159 7.37 -1.04 -3.86
CA VAL A 159 7.64 -0.95 -5.30
C VAL A 159 7.23 -2.27 -5.96
N PRO A 160 6.24 -2.27 -6.87
CA PRO A 160 5.81 -3.47 -7.61
C PRO A 160 6.99 -4.05 -8.39
N ILE A 161 7.19 -5.37 -8.32
CA ILE A 161 8.25 -6.07 -9.06
C ILE A 161 7.71 -7.15 -10.00
N LYS A 162 6.48 -7.62 -9.77
CA LYS A 162 5.85 -8.63 -10.62
C LYS A 162 4.34 -8.45 -10.67
N HIS A 163 3.81 -8.58 -11.88
CA HIS A 163 2.38 -8.60 -12.14
C HIS A 163 1.99 -9.94 -12.75
N ASP A 164 0.75 -10.36 -12.51
CA ASP A 164 0.16 -11.51 -13.19
C ASP A 164 -0.31 -11.14 -14.62
N PRO A 165 -0.82 -12.10 -15.43
CA PRO A 165 -1.33 -11.82 -16.76
C PRO A 165 -2.51 -10.84 -16.81
N GLY A 166 -3.25 -10.68 -15.71
CA GLY A 166 -4.34 -9.73 -15.57
C GLY A 166 -3.88 -8.31 -15.20
N GLY A 167 -2.57 -8.12 -14.98
CA GLY A 167 -1.99 -6.85 -14.56
C GLY A 167 -2.09 -6.59 -13.06
N GLU A 168 -2.46 -7.59 -12.26
CA GLU A 168 -2.46 -7.48 -10.80
C GLU A 168 -1.04 -7.63 -10.26
N MET A 169 -0.64 -6.72 -9.36
CA MET A 169 0.61 -6.85 -8.62
C MET A 169 0.57 -8.10 -7.72
N ILE A 170 1.48 -9.03 -7.96
CA ILE A 170 1.62 -10.30 -7.23
C ILE A 170 2.96 -10.44 -6.50
N SER A 171 3.86 -9.47 -6.67
CA SER A 171 5.05 -9.32 -5.85
C SER A 171 5.51 -7.87 -5.84
N CYS A 172 6.04 -7.43 -4.71
CA CYS A 172 6.66 -6.12 -4.53
C CYS A 172 7.82 -6.22 -3.55
N ILE A 173 8.76 -5.29 -3.62
CA ILE A 173 9.63 -5.02 -2.47
C ILE A 173 8.85 -4.16 -1.47
N SER A 174 8.67 -4.65 -0.25
CA SER A 174 7.85 -4.00 0.79
C SER A 174 8.37 -2.61 1.14
N ALA A 175 7.47 -1.72 1.58
CA ALA A 175 7.83 -0.39 2.06
C ALA A 175 8.94 -0.47 3.13
N PRO A 176 9.98 0.39 3.10
CA PRO A 176 11.07 0.36 4.06
C PRO A 176 10.64 0.40 5.53
N SER A 177 9.58 1.14 5.89
CA SER A 177 9.03 1.15 7.26
C SER A 177 8.49 -0.22 7.69
N ILE A 178 7.78 -0.91 6.81
CA ILE A 178 7.26 -2.27 7.05
C ILE A 178 8.39 -3.28 7.22
N VAL A 179 9.47 -3.15 6.43
CA VAL A 179 10.68 -3.98 6.60
C VAL A 179 11.30 -3.72 7.97
N ALA A 180 11.46 -2.46 8.38
CA ALA A 180 12.00 -2.11 9.69
C ALA A 180 11.14 -2.69 10.83
N ILE A 181 9.82 -2.54 10.73
CA ILE A 181 8.85 -3.11 11.68
C ILE A 181 9.04 -4.61 11.82
N GLN A 182 9.05 -5.38 10.73
CA GLN A 182 9.16 -6.83 10.84
C GLN A 182 10.52 -7.29 11.37
N LEU A 183 11.61 -6.61 11.04
CA LEU A 183 12.93 -6.94 11.58
C LEU A 183 13.01 -6.69 13.09
N GLU A 184 12.42 -5.58 13.55
CA GLU A 184 12.27 -5.26 14.97
C GLU A 184 11.36 -6.26 15.69
N GLN A 185 10.26 -6.69 15.07
CA GLN A 185 9.38 -7.75 15.57
C GLN A 185 10.12 -9.09 15.69
N LEU A 186 10.93 -9.42 14.69
CA LEU A 186 11.62 -10.72 14.60
C LEU A 186 12.71 -10.85 15.66
N ASP A 187 13.42 -9.76 16.00
CA ASP A 187 14.55 -9.78 16.93
C ASP A 187 15.54 -10.89 16.56
N ALA A 188 15.99 -10.87 15.30
CA ALA A 188 17.03 -11.75 14.79
C ALA A 188 18.40 -11.32 15.36
N ARG A 189 19.19 -12.29 15.79
CA ARG A 189 20.46 -12.07 16.49
C ARG A 189 21.57 -12.92 15.86
N PRO A 190 22.85 -12.55 16.08
CA PRO A 190 23.98 -13.38 15.66
C PRO A 190 23.82 -14.84 16.10
N GLY A 191 24.08 -15.77 15.19
CA GLY A 191 23.95 -17.22 15.45
C GLY A 191 22.57 -17.82 15.14
N HIS A 192 21.52 -17.01 14.97
CA HIS A 192 20.19 -17.55 14.69
C HIS A 192 20.09 -18.20 13.31
N LYS A 193 19.34 -19.30 13.24
CA LYS A 193 18.81 -19.91 12.03
C LYS A 193 17.45 -19.29 11.71
N VAL A 194 17.32 -18.70 10.53
CA VAL A 194 16.12 -17.97 10.11
C VAL A 194 15.49 -18.60 8.88
N LEU A 195 14.18 -18.82 8.90
CA LEU A 195 13.39 -19.08 7.70
C LEU A 195 12.64 -17.81 7.31
N GLU A 196 12.78 -17.37 6.07
CA GLU A 196 11.99 -16.30 5.45
C GLU A 196 11.06 -16.88 4.38
N GLY A 197 9.76 -16.56 4.46
CA GLY A 197 8.78 -16.83 3.41
C GLY A 197 8.49 -15.59 2.59
N GLY A 198 8.92 -15.58 1.31
CA GLY A 198 8.76 -14.47 0.37
C GLY A 198 10.09 -13.80 0.01
N ALA A 199 10.94 -14.52 -0.74
CA ALA A 199 12.27 -14.02 -1.12
C ALA A 199 12.20 -12.77 -2.01
N ALA A 200 11.26 -12.72 -2.97
CA ALA A 200 11.07 -11.59 -3.88
C ALA A 200 12.38 -11.10 -4.51
N THR A 201 12.86 -9.91 -4.13
CA THR A 201 14.13 -9.34 -4.63
C THR A 201 15.37 -9.83 -3.87
N GLY A 202 15.22 -10.44 -2.70
CA GLY A 202 16.31 -10.83 -1.78
C GLY A 202 16.76 -9.72 -0.82
N TYR A 203 16.10 -8.55 -0.81
CA TYR A 203 16.48 -7.42 0.04
C TYR A 203 16.37 -7.74 1.54
N ASN A 204 15.22 -8.25 2.00
CA ASN A 204 15.03 -8.57 3.41
C ASN A 204 15.91 -9.76 3.85
N ALA A 205 16.04 -10.80 3.02
CA ALA A 205 17.02 -11.88 3.22
C ALA A 205 18.46 -11.37 3.44
N THR A 206 18.88 -10.36 2.68
CA THR A 206 20.21 -9.74 2.80
C THR A 206 20.36 -9.00 4.13
N LEU A 207 19.33 -8.25 4.57
CA LEU A 207 19.31 -7.61 5.88
C LEU A 207 19.42 -8.67 7.00
N LEU A 208 18.60 -9.72 6.95
CA LEU A 208 18.62 -10.83 7.89
C LEU A 208 20.00 -11.51 7.94
N GLY A 209 20.62 -11.77 6.77
CA GLY A 209 21.94 -12.39 6.66
C GLY A 209 23.02 -11.60 7.41
N ARG A 210 22.97 -10.26 7.37
CA ARG A 210 23.84 -9.40 8.17
C ARG A 210 23.53 -9.46 9.66
N LEU A 211 22.25 -9.46 10.04
CA LEU A 211 21.81 -9.45 11.43
C LEU A 211 22.19 -10.74 12.18
N VAL A 212 22.16 -11.88 11.50
CA VAL A 212 22.50 -13.18 12.11
C VAL A 212 23.97 -13.55 11.99
N ALA A 213 24.78 -12.69 11.37
CA ALA A 213 26.22 -12.88 11.34
C ALA A 213 26.89 -12.36 12.64
N PRO A 214 28.00 -12.98 13.07
CA PRO A 214 28.54 -14.25 12.60
C PRO A 214 27.74 -15.45 13.13
N GLY A 215 27.87 -16.60 12.45
CA GLY A 215 27.42 -17.90 12.96
C GLY A 215 25.97 -18.30 12.66
N GLY A 216 25.12 -17.36 12.25
CA GLY A 216 23.75 -17.64 11.83
C GLY A 216 23.60 -17.82 10.32
N HIS A 217 22.44 -18.34 9.92
CA HIS A 217 22.12 -18.66 8.52
C HIS A 217 20.65 -18.37 8.22
N VAL A 218 20.38 -17.88 7.01
CA VAL A 218 19.03 -17.56 6.54
C VAL A 218 18.68 -18.47 5.38
N TRP A 219 17.50 -19.07 5.42
CA TRP A 219 16.87 -19.70 4.27
C TRP A 219 15.70 -18.84 3.86
N THR A 220 15.73 -18.30 2.66
CA THR A 220 14.62 -17.51 2.10
C THR A 220 13.96 -18.29 0.96
N VAL A 221 12.64 -18.36 0.96
CA VAL A 221 11.89 -19.16 -0.01
C VAL A 221 10.94 -18.32 -0.84
N ASP A 222 10.73 -18.73 -2.09
CA ASP A 222 9.69 -18.17 -2.95
C ASP A 222 9.12 -19.27 -3.85
N VAL A 223 7.85 -19.13 -4.27
CA VAL A 223 7.15 -20.08 -5.15
C VAL A 223 7.44 -19.81 -6.63
N ASP A 224 7.94 -18.62 -6.96
CA ASP A 224 8.20 -18.18 -8.32
C ASP A 224 9.70 -18.34 -8.68
N ALA A 225 10.00 -19.22 -9.63
CA ALA A 225 11.39 -19.57 -10.00
C ALA A 225 12.21 -18.38 -10.53
N ASP A 226 11.56 -17.42 -11.21
CA ASP A 226 12.18 -16.18 -11.69
C ASP A 226 12.55 -15.23 -10.53
N LEU A 227 11.72 -15.15 -9.49
CA LEU A 227 12.02 -14.38 -8.27
C LEU A 227 13.17 -15.04 -7.49
N VAL A 228 13.17 -16.37 -7.35
CA VAL A 228 14.29 -17.14 -6.76
C VAL A 228 15.60 -16.83 -7.49
N GLY A 229 15.60 -16.87 -8.82
CA GLY A 229 16.79 -16.56 -9.62
C GLY A 229 17.29 -15.11 -9.41
N THR A 230 16.37 -14.16 -9.34
CA THR A 230 16.67 -12.74 -9.10
C THR A 230 17.25 -12.51 -7.71
N ALA A 231 16.60 -13.04 -6.67
CA ALA A 231 17.07 -12.93 -5.29
C ALA A 231 18.44 -13.56 -5.07
N ARG A 232 18.72 -14.73 -5.67
CA ARG A 232 20.06 -15.36 -5.61
C ARG A 232 21.15 -14.43 -6.12
N ARG A 233 20.91 -13.80 -7.27
CA ARG A 233 21.88 -12.88 -7.87
C ARG A 233 22.13 -11.68 -6.97
N HIS A 234 21.08 -11.02 -6.47
CA HIS A 234 21.24 -9.85 -5.61
C HIS A 234 21.93 -10.16 -4.28
N VAL A 235 21.62 -11.31 -3.65
CA VAL A 235 22.29 -11.76 -2.41
C VAL A 235 23.80 -11.96 -2.64
N ILE A 236 24.18 -12.59 -3.75
CA ILE A 236 25.59 -12.80 -4.13
C ILE A 236 26.29 -11.45 -4.41
N GLU A 237 25.64 -10.57 -5.17
CA GLU A 237 26.17 -9.23 -5.49
C GLU A 237 26.31 -8.33 -4.25
N ALA A 238 25.46 -8.52 -3.24
CA ALA A 238 25.57 -7.88 -1.94
C ALA A 238 26.67 -8.49 -1.04
N GLY A 239 27.35 -9.55 -1.50
CA GLY A 239 28.46 -10.19 -0.78
C GLY A 239 28.02 -11.03 0.43
N ILE A 240 26.74 -11.38 0.53
CA ILE A 240 26.20 -12.19 1.63
C ILE A 240 26.37 -13.68 1.31
N ARG A 241 26.94 -14.43 2.26
CA ARG A 241 27.33 -15.84 2.08
C ARG A 241 26.55 -16.84 2.93
N ASN A 242 25.78 -16.36 3.89
CA ASN A 242 24.99 -17.14 4.84
C ASN A 242 23.49 -17.05 4.58
N VAL A 243 23.11 -16.86 3.30
CA VAL A 243 21.72 -16.80 2.84
C VAL A 243 21.56 -17.80 1.68
N ASP A 244 20.68 -18.79 1.86
CA ASP A 244 20.25 -19.69 0.80
C ASP A 244 18.86 -19.28 0.30
N VAL A 245 18.73 -19.08 -1.00
CA VAL A 245 17.44 -18.78 -1.65
C VAL A 245 16.92 -20.06 -2.29
N VAL A 246 15.70 -20.48 -1.94
CA VAL A 246 15.15 -21.79 -2.28
C VAL A 246 13.79 -21.65 -2.98
N LEU A 247 13.56 -22.44 -4.03
CA LEU A 247 12.25 -22.56 -4.66
C LEU A 247 11.40 -23.54 -3.83
N ALA A 248 10.44 -23.01 -3.07
CA ALA A 248 9.60 -23.80 -2.17
C ALA A 248 8.33 -23.03 -1.75
N ASP A 249 7.35 -23.75 -1.22
CA ASP A 249 6.21 -23.16 -0.51
C ASP A 249 6.62 -22.84 0.94
N ALA A 250 6.59 -21.55 1.29
CA ALA A 250 6.90 -21.07 2.65
C ALA A 250 6.02 -21.69 3.72
N ALA A 251 4.76 -21.96 3.41
CA ALA A 251 3.83 -22.54 4.36
C ALA A 251 4.08 -24.04 4.60
N ALA A 252 4.86 -24.72 3.77
CA ALA A 252 5.39 -26.04 4.08
C ALA A 252 6.67 -25.99 4.94
N GLY A 253 7.34 -24.84 5.00
CA GLY A 253 8.65 -24.66 5.62
C GLY A 253 9.75 -25.46 4.96
N LEU A 254 10.84 -25.70 5.69
CA LEU A 254 11.98 -26.50 5.26
C LEU A 254 12.39 -27.48 6.37
N PRO A 255 11.65 -28.60 6.57
CA PRO A 255 11.88 -29.55 7.65
C PRO A 255 13.33 -30.06 7.75
N GLN A 256 14.02 -30.19 6.61
CA GLN A 256 15.42 -30.62 6.55
C GLN A 256 16.41 -29.61 7.15
N HIS A 257 16.00 -28.37 7.37
CA HIS A 257 16.79 -27.31 7.98
C HIS A 257 16.24 -26.88 9.35
N ALA A 258 15.09 -27.40 9.77
CA ALA A 258 14.55 -27.19 11.11
C ALA A 258 15.49 -27.76 12.20
N PRO A 259 15.39 -27.31 13.45
CA PRO A 259 14.54 -26.20 13.91
C PRO A 259 15.14 -24.82 13.56
N PHE A 260 14.27 -23.81 13.49
CA PHE A 260 14.61 -22.40 13.26
C PHE A 260 14.41 -21.58 14.53
N ASP A 261 15.37 -20.72 14.86
CA ASP A 261 15.24 -19.77 15.97
C ASP A 261 14.22 -18.67 15.63
N ARG A 262 14.13 -18.32 14.34
CA ARG A 262 13.26 -17.27 13.83
C ARG A 262 12.60 -17.68 12.53
N ILE A 263 11.33 -17.34 12.38
CA ILE A 263 10.60 -17.52 11.13
C ILE A 263 9.92 -16.19 10.80
N GLN A 264 10.07 -15.68 9.59
CA GLN A 264 9.44 -14.43 9.13
C GLN A 264 8.71 -14.68 7.80
N PHE A 265 7.47 -14.22 7.70
CA PHE A 265 6.75 -14.14 6.44
C PHE A 265 6.71 -12.69 5.99
N THR A 266 7.08 -12.44 4.74
CA THR A 266 6.95 -11.14 4.05
C THR A 266 5.76 -11.17 3.08
N VAL A 267 4.77 -12.01 3.38
CA VAL A 267 3.52 -12.25 2.64
C VAL A 267 2.40 -12.47 3.65
N GLY A 268 1.16 -12.16 3.25
CA GLY A 268 -0.04 -12.32 4.08
C GLY A 268 -0.55 -13.76 4.09
N ALA A 269 -0.95 -14.26 5.27
CA ALA A 269 -1.61 -15.55 5.41
C ALA A 269 -3.06 -15.40 5.90
N GLY A 270 -3.94 -16.29 5.46
CA GLY A 270 -5.33 -16.34 5.95
C GLY A 270 -5.41 -16.93 7.36
N ASP A 271 -4.44 -17.79 7.69
CA ASP A 271 -4.26 -18.45 8.98
C ASP A 271 -2.80 -18.90 9.16
N VAL A 272 -2.42 -19.28 10.37
CA VAL A 272 -1.08 -19.76 10.68
C VAL A 272 -0.82 -21.15 10.06
N PRO A 273 0.29 -21.34 9.32
CA PRO A 273 0.70 -22.66 8.84
C PRO A 273 1.25 -23.54 9.98
N LEU A 274 0.49 -24.55 10.42
CA LEU A 274 0.90 -25.45 11.52
C LEU A 274 2.22 -26.19 11.25
N THR A 275 2.46 -26.57 10.00
CA THR A 275 3.70 -27.18 9.49
C THR A 275 4.93 -26.35 9.79
N VAL A 276 4.80 -25.02 9.77
CA VAL A 276 5.90 -24.08 10.01
C VAL A 276 6.06 -23.79 11.50
N LEU A 277 4.95 -23.72 12.26
CA LEU A 277 5.02 -23.63 13.72
C LEU A 277 5.81 -24.80 14.32
N GLY A 278 5.57 -26.02 13.82
CA GLY A 278 6.30 -27.22 14.24
C GLY A 278 7.79 -27.22 13.89
N GLN A 279 8.30 -26.25 13.12
CA GLN A 279 9.70 -26.09 12.76
C GLN A 279 10.42 -25.03 13.59
N LEU A 280 9.74 -24.35 14.51
CA LEU A 280 10.38 -23.44 15.46
C LEU A 280 11.20 -24.22 16.50
N ALA A 281 12.37 -23.67 16.84
CA ALA A 281 13.13 -24.09 18.00
C ALA A 281 12.36 -23.71 19.29
N PRO A 282 12.61 -24.39 20.42
CA PRO A 282 12.14 -23.93 21.73
C PRO A 282 12.56 -22.48 21.99
N GLY A 283 11.61 -21.62 22.38
CA GLY A 283 11.84 -20.17 22.54
C GLY A 283 12.02 -19.41 21.22
N GLY A 284 11.72 -20.06 20.09
CA GLY A 284 11.70 -19.45 18.78
C GLY A 284 10.54 -18.47 18.62
N ARG A 285 10.70 -17.56 17.65
CA ARG A 285 9.70 -16.52 17.34
C ARG A 285 9.29 -16.58 15.87
N MET A 286 7.99 -16.49 15.62
CA MET A 286 7.44 -16.32 14.28
C MET A 286 6.88 -14.92 14.09
N VAL A 287 7.25 -14.25 13.00
CA VAL A 287 6.62 -13.02 12.52
C VAL A 287 5.78 -13.35 11.28
N LEU A 288 4.47 -13.13 11.37
CA LEU A 288 3.51 -13.49 10.33
C LEU A 288 2.49 -12.36 10.13
N PRO A 289 2.47 -11.73 8.94
CA PRO A 289 1.31 -10.98 8.48
C PRO A 289 0.14 -11.92 8.31
N MET A 290 -0.91 -11.70 9.11
CA MET A 290 -2.10 -12.53 9.10
C MET A 290 -3.33 -11.65 9.02
N ARG A 291 -4.23 -12.02 8.11
CA ARG A 291 -5.56 -11.43 8.03
C ARG A 291 -6.38 -11.90 9.22
N ILE A 292 -7.02 -10.98 9.93
CA ILE A 292 -7.88 -11.27 11.08
C ILE A 292 -9.28 -11.63 10.57
N ARG A 293 -9.98 -10.66 9.97
CA ARG A 293 -11.35 -10.82 9.45
C ARG A 293 -11.66 -9.74 8.41
N GLY A 294 -12.35 -10.09 7.33
CA GLY A 294 -12.46 -9.21 6.16
C GLY A 294 -11.05 -8.81 5.69
N SER A 295 -10.86 -7.58 5.25
CA SER A 295 -9.56 -7.04 4.84
C SER A 295 -8.65 -6.58 5.97
N ILE A 296 -9.02 -6.77 7.25
CA ILE A 296 -8.16 -6.35 8.36
C ILE A 296 -7.04 -7.35 8.54
N SER A 297 -5.80 -6.88 8.44
CA SER A 297 -4.58 -7.68 8.61
C SER A 297 -3.62 -7.00 9.57
N ARG A 298 -2.82 -7.80 10.27
CA ARG A 298 -1.75 -7.30 11.15
C ARG A 298 -0.51 -8.18 11.00
N SER A 299 0.67 -7.61 11.21
CA SER A 299 1.91 -8.37 11.39
C SER A 299 2.04 -8.77 12.86
N PHE A 300 1.91 -10.07 13.13
CA PHE A 300 2.01 -10.63 14.47
C PHE A 300 3.40 -11.20 14.72
N ALA A 301 3.92 -11.01 15.93
CA ALA A 301 5.06 -11.74 16.45
C ALA A 301 4.58 -12.70 17.55
N PHE A 302 4.69 -14.00 17.31
CA PHE A 302 4.26 -15.06 18.22
C PHE A 302 5.45 -15.84 18.79
N GLU A 303 5.36 -16.20 20.07
CA GLU A 303 6.23 -17.15 20.76
C GLU A 303 5.41 -18.25 21.42
N ASP A 304 5.90 -19.48 21.38
CA ASP A 304 5.21 -20.65 21.93
C ASP A 304 5.29 -20.66 23.47
N ASN A 305 4.17 -20.89 24.14
CA ASN A 305 4.13 -21.12 25.59
C ASN A 305 4.38 -22.59 25.97
N GLY A 306 4.36 -23.52 25.00
CA GLY A 306 4.60 -24.95 25.18
C GLY A 306 3.36 -25.78 25.52
N ASP A 307 2.18 -25.16 25.58
CA ASP A 307 0.88 -25.79 25.89
C ASP A 307 -0.14 -25.68 24.74
N GLY A 308 0.32 -25.26 23.55
CA GLY A 308 -0.52 -25.00 22.38
C GLY A 308 -1.09 -23.58 22.33
N THR A 309 -0.85 -22.76 23.37
CA THR A 309 -1.09 -21.32 23.36
C THR A 309 0.16 -20.56 22.94
N TRP A 310 -0.05 -19.39 22.36
CA TRP A 310 1.01 -18.55 21.81
C TRP A 310 0.90 -17.15 22.36
N ARG A 311 2.01 -16.63 22.85
CA ARG A 311 2.14 -15.26 23.33
C ARG A 311 2.37 -14.33 22.17
N THR A 312 1.53 -13.30 22.03
CA THR A 312 1.77 -12.20 21.09
C THR A 312 2.71 -11.20 21.71
N VAL A 313 3.92 -11.07 21.17
CA VAL A 313 4.97 -10.18 21.71
C VAL A 313 5.02 -8.83 21.01
N SER A 314 4.43 -8.74 19.81
CA SER A 314 4.20 -7.50 19.07
C SER A 314 3.09 -7.73 18.03
N CYS A 315 2.34 -6.68 17.70
CA CYS A 315 1.25 -6.71 16.74
C CYS A 315 1.08 -5.35 16.05
N GLU A 316 1.53 -5.23 14.81
CA GLU A 316 1.58 -3.97 14.08
C GLU A 316 0.61 -3.98 12.89
N MET A 317 0.00 -2.84 12.57
CA MET A 317 -0.83 -2.73 11.38
C MET A 317 0.04 -2.89 10.13
N ALA A 318 -0.29 -3.88 9.30
CA ALA A 318 0.39 -4.10 8.04
C ALA A 318 -0.49 -4.90 7.09
N THR A 319 -0.40 -4.60 5.80
CA THR A 319 -1.06 -5.35 4.73
C THR A 319 0.01 -5.83 3.75
N PHE A 320 -0.08 -7.09 3.38
CA PHE A 320 0.87 -7.76 2.49
C PHE A 320 0.12 -8.42 1.35
N ILE A 321 0.84 -8.66 0.25
CA ILE A 321 0.35 -9.54 -0.83
C ILE A 321 0.17 -10.94 -0.22
N PRO A 322 -0.93 -11.65 -0.51
CA PRO A 322 -1.21 -12.94 0.11
C PRO A 322 -0.25 -14.03 -0.36
N LEU A 323 -0.10 -15.07 0.45
CA LEU A 323 0.39 -16.39 0.03
C LEU A 323 -0.42 -16.87 -1.17
N ARG A 324 0.27 -17.53 -2.09
CA ARG A 324 -0.31 -17.99 -3.36
C ARG A 324 0.06 -19.45 -3.59
N LYS A 325 -0.93 -20.23 -4.01
CA LYS A 325 -0.80 -21.59 -4.52
C LYS A 325 -0.24 -22.55 -3.46
N GLY A 326 -0.95 -22.73 -2.36
CA GLY A 326 -0.51 -23.66 -1.33
C GLY A 326 -1.23 -23.58 0.01
N ILE A 327 -0.48 -23.92 1.05
CA ILE A 327 -0.99 -23.96 2.43
C ILE A 327 -1.12 -22.52 2.95
N GLY A 328 -2.24 -22.21 3.61
CA GLY A 328 -2.44 -20.88 4.19
C GLY A 328 -2.71 -19.76 3.18
N ASP A 329 -3.00 -20.12 1.92
CA ASP A 329 -3.45 -19.21 0.87
C ASP A 329 -4.60 -18.33 1.37
N ASP A 330 -4.45 -17.02 1.17
CA ASP A 330 -5.45 -16.03 1.57
C ASP A 330 -6.21 -15.52 0.34
N LEU A 331 -7.09 -16.39 -0.18
CA LEU A 331 -7.85 -16.10 -1.39
C LEU A 331 -8.84 -14.97 -1.15
N TYR A 332 -8.69 -13.92 -1.94
CA TYR A 332 -9.58 -12.77 -1.94
C TYR A 332 -10.00 -12.41 -3.36
N ILE A 333 -11.15 -11.76 -3.44
CA ILE A 333 -11.88 -11.53 -4.68
C ILE A 333 -12.16 -10.05 -4.76
N ARG A 334 -11.72 -9.48 -5.89
CA ARG A 334 -11.92 -8.07 -6.22
C ARG A 334 -13.16 -7.96 -7.08
N ILE A 335 -14.13 -7.20 -6.60
CA ILE A 335 -15.37 -6.92 -7.31
C ILE A 335 -15.25 -5.50 -7.86
N PRO A 336 -15.04 -5.31 -9.18
CA PRO A 336 -15.04 -3.98 -9.76
C PRO A 336 -16.43 -3.38 -9.66
N ILE A 337 -16.51 -2.12 -9.23
CA ILE A 337 -17.76 -1.36 -9.24
C ILE A 337 -17.93 -0.76 -10.63
N THR A 338 -19.14 -0.87 -11.17
CA THR A 338 -19.50 -0.37 -12.51
C THR A 338 -19.58 1.15 -12.54
N GLY A 339 -19.46 1.70 -13.75
CA GLY A 339 -19.52 3.14 -14.02
C GLY A 339 -18.15 3.79 -14.17
N GLU A 340 -18.13 5.11 -14.17
CA GLU A 340 -16.88 5.88 -14.26
C GLU A 340 -16.01 5.64 -13.02
N GLY A 341 -14.68 5.58 -13.20
CA GLY A 341 -13.71 5.43 -12.13
C GLY A 341 -13.11 4.03 -12.03
N ASN A 342 -12.50 3.73 -10.89
CA ASN A 342 -11.78 2.47 -10.65
C ASN A 342 -12.04 1.89 -9.25
N VAL A 343 -13.20 2.19 -8.67
CA VAL A 343 -13.58 1.64 -7.36
C VAL A 343 -13.74 0.14 -7.47
N ARG A 344 -13.20 -0.58 -6.50
CA ARG A 344 -13.39 -2.02 -6.34
C ARG A 344 -13.62 -2.36 -4.88
N LEU A 345 -14.33 -3.44 -4.62
CA LEU A 345 -14.49 -4.02 -3.29
C LEU A 345 -13.58 -5.26 -3.16
N GLU A 346 -12.84 -5.36 -2.07
CA GLU A 346 -11.97 -6.50 -1.77
C GLU A 346 -12.65 -7.38 -0.73
N THR A 347 -13.05 -8.59 -1.14
CA THR A 347 -13.84 -9.53 -0.33
C THR A 347 -13.11 -10.85 -0.15
N PHE A 348 -13.37 -11.54 0.97
CA PHE A 348 -12.73 -12.82 1.30
C PHE A 348 -13.76 -13.93 1.40
N SER A 349 -13.30 -15.18 1.36
CA SER A 349 -14.16 -16.37 1.31
C SER A 349 -15.12 -16.51 2.50
N GLU A 350 -14.79 -15.96 3.67
CA GLU A 350 -15.68 -15.99 4.84
C GLU A 350 -16.83 -14.96 4.77
N GLN A 351 -16.77 -14.02 3.82
CA GLN A 351 -17.73 -12.94 3.74
C GLN A 351 -18.94 -13.29 2.85
N LEU A 352 -20.13 -12.93 3.31
CA LEU A 352 -21.38 -13.05 2.56
C LEU A 352 -21.51 -11.89 1.57
N VAL A 353 -21.52 -12.20 0.26
CA VAL A 353 -21.54 -11.20 -0.80
C VAL A 353 -22.52 -11.58 -1.91
N ASP A 354 -23.48 -10.71 -2.24
CA ASP A 354 -24.23 -10.83 -3.49
C ASP A 354 -23.39 -10.28 -4.64
N ARG A 355 -22.76 -11.20 -5.38
CA ARG A 355 -21.86 -10.84 -6.49
C ARG A 355 -22.57 -10.31 -7.73
N ALA A 356 -23.87 -10.51 -7.84
CA ALA A 356 -24.65 -9.97 -8.95
C ALA A 356 -25.03 -8.51 -8.67
N ALA A 357 -25.39 -8.19 -7.43
CA ALA A 357 -25.77 -6.84 -7.03
C ALA A 357 -24.56 -5.91 -6.79
N MET A 358 -23.49 -6.43 -6.17
CA MET A 358 -22.37 -5.62 -5.69
C MET A 358 -21.70 -4.74 -6.76
N PRO A 359 -21.51 -5.16 -8.03
CA PRO A 359 -20.93 -4.30 -9.06
C PRO A 359 -21.68 -2.98 -9.25
N ALA A 360 -23.01 -2.96 -9.13
CA ALA A 360 -23.85 -1.77 -9.32
C ALA A 360 -24.25 -1.07 -8.01
N ILE A 361 -23.72 -1.51 -6.86
CA ILE A 361 -24.22 -1.10 -5.54
C ILE A 361 -24.14 0.42 -5.30
N LEU A 362 -23.11 1.08 -5.86
CA LEU A 362 -22.94 2.52 -5.69
C LEU A 362 -23.91 3.37 -6.52
N ASP A 363 -24.75 2.75 -7.36
CA ASP A 363 -25.84 3.41 -8.09
C ASP A 363 -27.21 3.16 -7.41
N ALA A 364 -27.24 2.34 -6.34
CA ALA A 364 -28.42 2.08 -5.53
C ALA A 364 -28.76 3.28 -4.61
N PRO A 365 -29.98 3.30 -4.02
CA PRO A 365 -30.36 4.30 -3.02
C PRO A 365 -29.32 4.45 -1.90
N ILE A 366 -29.13 5.69 -1.44
CA ILE A 366 -28.07 6.09 -0.51
C ILE A 366 -28.66 6.63 0.80
N ARG A 367 -27.97 6.37 1.92
CA ARG A 367 -28.21 7.02 3.21
C ARG A 367 -26.89 7.42 3.86
N SER A 368 -26.71 8.72 4.13
CA SER A 368 -25.55 9.24 4.86
C SER A 368 -25.90 9.57 6.31
N ILE A 369 -25.09 9.13 7.26
CA ILE A 369 -25.27 9.36 8.69
C ILE A 369 -23.93 9.73 9.31
N TYR A 370 -23.87 10.86 10.00
CA TYR A 370 -22.69 11.26 10.76
C TYR A 370 -22.80 10.82 12.22
N THR A 371 -21.68 10.31 12.75
CA THR A 371 -21.64 9.60 14.02
C THR A 371 -21.61 10.55 15.22
N GLY A 372 -21.10 11.77 15.05
CA GLY A 372 -20.68 12.66 16.14
C GLY A 372 -19.26 12.38 16.67
N VAL A 373 -18.63 11.27 16.25
CA VAL A 373 -17.29 10.87 16.68
C VAL A 373 -16.24 11.63 15.89
N LYS A 374 -15.30 12.26 16.61
CA LYS A 374 -14.32 13.18 16.05
C LYS A 374 -12.91 12.59 16.11
N PHE A 375 -12.30 12.42 14.94
CA PHE A 375 -10.88 12.10 14.82
C PHE A 375 -10.06 13.36 14.72
N ARG A 376 -8.84 13.33 15.28
CA ARG A 376 -7.87 14.42 15.18
C ARG A 376 -6.58 13.91 14.57
N GLN A 377 -5.63 14.82 14.34
CA GLN A 377 -4.32 14.44 13.82
C GLN A 377 -3.65 13.46 14.79
N GLY A 378 -3.21 12.32 14.29
CA GLY A 378 -2.62 11.25 15.10
C GLY A 378 -3.62 10.26 15.69
N SER A 379 -4.93 10.40 15.45
CA SER A 379 -5.91 9.37 15.83
C SER A 379 -5.67 8.06 15.07
N ASN A 380 -5.72 6.94 15.80
CA ASN A 380 -5.40 5.61 15.28
C ASN A 380 -6.63 4.93 14.69
N TRP A 381 -6.85 5.11 13.39
CA TRP A 381 -7.92 4.45 12.63
C TRP A 381 -7.87 2.93 12.68
N GLU A 382 -6.69 2.35 12.88
CA GLU A 382 -6.50 0.91 12.94
C GLU A 382 -7.36 0.23 14.01
N TRP A 383 -7.56 0.88 15.17
CA TRP A 383 -8.32 0.30 16.27
C TRP A 383 -9.81 0.36 15.99
N LEU A 384 -10.29 1.45 15.40
CA LEU A 384 -11.66 1.50 14.92
C LEU A 384 -11.93 0.42 13.86
N TYR A 385 -11.01 0.23 12.91
CA TYR A 385 -11.18 -0.81 11.89
C TYR A 385 -11.18 -2.22 12.46
N LEU A 386 -10.29 -2.50 13.42
CA LEU A 386 -10.26 -3.78 14.12
C LEU A 386 -11.56 -4.00 14.89
N TRP A 387 -12.04 -2.99 15.61
CA TRP A 387 -13.30 -3.04 16.34
C TRP A 387 -14.45 -3.41 15.41
N LEU A 388 -14.63 -2.65 14.32
CA LEU A 388 -15.68 -2.89 13.34
C LEU A 388 -15.56 -4.28 12.71
N ALA A 389 -14.34 -4.76 12.44
CA ALA A 389 -14.14 -6.10 11.92
C ALA A 389 -14.58 -7.20 12.90
N CYS A 390 -14.45 -6.97 14.21
CA CYS A 390 -14.89 -7.90 15.24
C CYS A 390 -16.41 -7.86 15.45
N VAL A 391 -16.98 -6.66 15.61
CA VAL A 391 -18.39 -6.55 16.03
C VAL A 391 -19.40 -6.64 14.88
N LEU A 392 -18.98 -6.34 13.65
CA LEU A 392 -19.85 -6.48 12.48
C LEU A 392 -19.91 -7.95 12.02
N PRO A 393 -21.10 -8.47 11.66
CA PRO A 393 -21.28 -9.89 11.34
C PRO A 393 -20.47 -10.36 10.14
N ASN A 394 -20.17 -9.47 9.19
CA ASN A 394 -19.44 -9.78 7.96
C ASN A 394 -18.05 -9.14 7.88
N GLY A 395 -17.54 -8.64 9.01
CA GLY A 395 -16.27 -7.93 9.08
C GLY A 395 -16.24 -6.63 8.28
N LEU A 396 -15.03 -6.22 7.90
CA LEU A 396 -14.78 -4.96 7.20
C LEU A 396 -13.88 -5.19 5.99
N SER A 397 -14.30 -4.68 4.83
CA SER A 397 -13.61 -4.84 3.55
C SER A 397 -12.96 -3.54 3.08
N ARG A 398 -11.86 -3.65 2.36
CA ARG A 398 -11.25 -2.52 1.66
C ARG A 398 -12.03 -2.22 0.39
N MET A 399 -12.22 -0.93 0.13
CA MET A 399 -12.89 -0.41 -1.06
C MET A 399 -12.04 0.69 -1.72
N PRO A 400 -10.90 0.33 -2.32
CA PRO A 400 -9.99 1.29 -2.93
C PRO A 400 -10.52 1.82 -4.27
N GLY A 401 -10.06 3.01 -4.65
CA GLY A 401 -10.35 3.65 -5.94
C GLY A 401 -11.11 4.96 -5.79
N ARG A 402 -11.49 5.54 -6.93
CA ARG A 402 -12.20 6.82 -7.01
C ARG A 402 -13.24 6.78 -8.12
N ARG A 403 -14.37 7.44 -7.89
CA ARG A 403 -15.40 7.74 -8.89
C ARG A 403 -16.25 8.93 -8.46
N PRO A 404 -16.95 9.61 -9.38
CA PRO A 404 -17.99 10.56 -9.01
C PRO A 404 -19.06 9.93 -8.10
N GLY A 405 -19.45 10.62 -7.02
CA GLY A 405 -20.45 10.13 -6.07
C GLY A 405 -19.95 9.11 -5.03
N PHE A 406 -18.69 8.69 -5.11
CA PHE A 406 -18.01 7.96 -4.03
C PHE A 406 -17.21 8.94 -3.20
N ASP A 407 -17.61 9.14 -1.94
CA ASP A 407 -17.02 10.11 -1.02
C ASP A 407 -16.28 9.41 0.14
N PRO A 408 -15.13 8.78 -0.14
CA PRO A 408 -14.40 8.00 0.85
C PRO A 408 -13.69 8.88 1.88
N HIS A 409 -13.52 8.36 3.10
CA HIS A 409 -12.77 9.06 4.14
C HIS A 409 -11.29 9.29 3.83
N PHE A 410 -10.70 8.55 2.86
CA PHE A 410 -9.31 8.72 2.44
C PHE A 410 -9.13 8.77 0.93
N GLY A 411 -7.99 9.36 0.52
CA GLY A 411 -7.63 9.49 -0.89
C GLY A 411 -7.34 8.17 -1.62
N TRP A 412 -7.07 7.08 -0.89
CA TRP A 412 -6.92 5.76 -1.50
C TRP A 412 -8.27 5.04 -1.72
N GLY A 413 -9.33 5.48 -1.04
CA GLY A 413 -10.64 4.82 -0.99
C GLY A 413 -11.14 4.71 0.44
N SER A 414 -12.01 3.72 0.70
CA SER A 414 -12.66 3.55 2.01
C SER A 414 -12.58 2.12 2.55
N MET A 415 -13.03 1.96 3.79
CA MET A 415 -13.38 0.69 4.41
C MET A 415 -14.90 0.57 4.38
N ALA A 416 -15.40 -0.62 4.09
CA ALA A 416 -16.81 -0.88 3.88
C ALA A 416 -17.27 -2.13 4.64
N ALA A 417 -18.39 -2.01 5.33
CA ALA A 417 -19.17 -3.15 5.78
C ALA A 417 -20.09 -3.62 4.65
N LEU A 418 -20.47 -4.89 4.70
CA LEU A 418 -21.38 -5.50 3.73
C LEU A 418 -22.23 -6.58 4.40
N ASP A 419 -23.43 -6.85 3.90
CA ASP A 419 -24.33 -7.89 4.45
C ASP A 419 -25.03 -8.71 3.36
N GLY A 420 -24.33 -8.98 2.27
CA GLY A 420 -24.88 -9.62 1.07
C GLY A 420 -25.31 -8.56 0.06
N GLU A 421 -26.45 -7.90 0.29
CA GLU A 421 -27.08 -6.97 -0.65
C GLU A 421 -26.92 -5.48 -0.29
N HIS A 422 -26.50 -5.15 0.93
CA HIS A 422 -26.17 -3.78 1.33
C HIS A 422 -24.65 -3.59 1.46
N LEU A 423 -24.24 -2.34 1.32
CA LEU A 423 -22.86 -1.89 1.54
C LEU A 423 -22.89 -0.58 2.32
N ALA A 424 -22.04 -0.44 3.33
CA ALA A 424 -21.89 0.81 4.07
C ALA A 424 -20.41 1.17 4.20
N TYR A 425 -19.98 2.29 3.63
CA TYR A 425 -18.59 2.72 3.67
C TYR A 425 -18.38 3.98 4.52
N LEU A 426 -17.16 4.13 5.03
CA LEU A 426 -16.80 5.27 5.88
C LEU A 426 -16.52 6.53 5.04
N THR A 427 -17.04 7.67 5.48
CA THR A 427 -16.74 9.02 4.98
C THR A 427 -16.29 9.90 6.15
N VAL A 428 -15.75 11.09 5.88
CA VAL A 428 -15.48 12.10 6.90
C VAL A 428 -15.95 13.47 6.44
N ARG A 429 -16.29 14.34 7.40
CA ARG A 429 -16.37 15.78 7.17
C ARG A 429 -15.41 16.52 8.10
N GLU A 430 -14.76 17.53 7.56
CA GLU A 430 -13.86 18.39 8.33
C GLU A 430 -14.68 19.40 9.16
N GLY A 431 -14.20 19.69 10.35
CA GLY A 431 -14.73 20.72 11.23
C GLY A 431 -13.65 21.26 12.17
N GLU A 432 -14.01 22.28 12.94
CA GLU A 432 -13.13 22.91 13.92
C GLU A 432 -13.91 23.22 15.20
N ASP A 433 -13.29 22.97 16.34
CA ASP A 433 -13.80 23.34 17.66
C ASP A 433 -12.68 23.94 18.53
N ASP A 434 -12.94 24.13 19.82
CA ASP A 434 -12.00 24.70 20.79
C ASP A 434 -10.71 23.88 20.96
N GLN A 435 -10.72 22.61 20.59
CA GLN A 435 -9.55 21.71 20.59
C GLN A 435 -8.89 21.62 19.21
N GLY A 436 -9.30 22.47 18.27
CA GLY A 436 -8.75 22.58 16.92
C GLY A 436 -9.50 21.74 15.89
N ARG A 437 -8.83 21.51 14.76
CA ARG A 437 -9.39 20.79 13.62
C ARG A 437 -9.70 19.32 13.96
N PHE A 438 -10.81 18.84 13.43
CA PHE A 438 -11.23 17.44 13.53
C PHE A 438 -11.83 16.93 12.21
N TRP A 439 -11.95 15.61 12.12
CA TRP A 439 -12.66 14.89 11.08
C TRP A 439 -13.75 14.07 11.73
N GLU A 440 -15.01 14.47 11.54
CA GLU A 440 -16.14 13.71 12.05
C GLU A 440 -16.43 12.53 11.13
N ILE A 441 -16.49 11.34 11.71
CA ILE A 441 -16.75 10.10 10.97
C ILE A 441 -18.21 10.07 10.54
N GLY A 442 -18.44 9.79 9.27
CA GLY A 442 -19.74 9.43 8.73
C GLY A 442 -19.74 8.06 8.08
N VAL A 443 -20.94 7.56 7.82
CA VAL A 443 -21.18 6.30 7.13
C VAL A 443 -22.16 6.57 5.99
N ILE A 444 -21.84 6.05 4.81
CA ILE A 444 -22.69 6.10 3.64
C ILE A 444 -23.12 4.68 3.29
N GLY A 445 -24.40 4.39 3.51
CA GLY A 445 -25.06 3.13 3.16
C GLY A 445 -25.65 3.14 1.76
N HIS A 446 -25.60 2.00 1.09
CA HIS A 446 -26.15 1.69 -0.22
C HIS A 446 -26.91 0.35 -0.17
N GLY A 447 -27.93 0.21 -1.00
CA GLY A 447 -28.71 -1.02 -1.17
C GLY A 447 -30.22 -0.74 -1.21
N ILE A 448 -31.03 -1.79 -1.05
CA ILE A 448 -32.50 -1.67 -1.05
C ILE A 448 -32.96 -0.89 0.20
N HIS A 449 -32.32 -1.14 1.34
CA HIS A 449 -32.57 -0.44 2.60
C HIS A 449 -31.27 0.17 3.15
N PRO A 450 -30.78 1.27 2.57
CA PRO A 450 -29.44 1.81 2.84
C PRO A 450 -29.24 2.27 4.29
N ALA A 451 -30.32 2.50 5.04
CA ALA A 451 -30.24 2.85 6.46
C ALA A 451 -29.82 1.68 7.35
N LEU A 452 -30.20 0.43 7.02
CA LEU A 452 -30.03 -0.72 7.92
C LEU A 452 -28.56 -0.94 8.31
N LEU A 453 -27.71 -1.17 7.31
CA LEU A 453 -26.30 -1.41 7.55
C LEU A 453 -25.57 -0.13 7.99
N ALA A 454 -25.96 1.04 7.49
CA ALA A 454 -25.36 2.30 7.89
C ALA A 454 -25.57 2.60 9.39
N GLU A 455 -26.78 2.40 9.90
CA GLU A 455 -27.12 2.60 11.32
C GLU A 455 -26.38 1.61 12.22
N GLN A 456 -26.24 0.34 11.79
CA GLN A 456 -25.44 -0.66 12.52
C GLN A 456 -23.97 -0.25 12.64
N VAL A 457 -23.36 0.22 11.53
CA VAL A 457 -21.97 0.68 11.55
C VAL A 457 -21.82 1.94 12.40
N VAL A 458 -22.76 2.88 12.33
CA VAL A 458 -22.76 4.09 13.17
C VAL A 458 -22.83 3.75 14.66
N GLU A 459 -23.71 2.82 15.04
CA GLU A 459 -23.82 2.39 16.44
C GLU A 459 -22.54 1.71 16.91
N ALA A 460 -21.95 0.84 16.08
CA ALA A 460 -20.66 0.21 16.40
C ALA A 460 -19.51 1.22 16.55
N ILE A 461 -19.49 2.30 15.74
CA ILE A 461 -18.50 3.39 15.88
C ILE A 461 -18.71 4.15 17.20
N ARG A 462 -19.96 4.40 17.60
CA ARG A 462 -20.30 5.08 18.87
C ARG A 462 -19.99 4.21 20.08
N GLU A 463 -20.25 2.90 19.99
CA GLU A 463 -19.87 1.91 21.00
C GLU A 463 -18.35 1.94 21.21
N TRP A 464 -17.58 1.88 20.12
CA TRP A 464 -16.13 2.01 20.18
C TRP A 464 -15.68 3.32 20.81
N ASP A 465 -16.21 4.45 20.38
CA ASP A 465 -15.77 5.77 20.88
C ASP A 465 -16.03 5.91 22.39
N ARG A 466 -17.16 5.41 22.87
CA ARG A 466 -17.54 5.45 24.29
C ARG A 466 -16.64 4.57 25.15
N ASP A 467 -16.33 3.36 24.70
CA ASP A 467 -15.72 2.32 25.55
C ASP A 467 -14.20 2.20 25.31
N HIS A 468 -13.73 2.49 24.10
CA HIS A 468 -12.34 2.24 23.65
C HIS A 468 -11.75 3.38 22.79
N GLY A 469 -12.47 4.50 22.62
CA GLY A 469 -12.03 5.63 21.80
C GLY A 469 -10.88 6.43 22.42
N GLY A 470 -10.34 7.36 21.63
CA GLY A 470 -9.38 8.36 22.12
C GLY A 470 -8.01 7.81 22.50
N GLN A 471 -7.62 7.97 23.78
CA GLN A 471 -6.32 7.56 24.33
C GLN A 471 -6.37 6.22 25.09
N ALA A 472 -7.40 5.40 24.86
CA ALA A 472 -7.45 4.06 25.43
C ALA A 472 -6.19 3.26 25.03
N PRO A 473 -5.69 2.37 25.91
CA PRO A 473 -4.62 1.47 25.54
C PRO A 473 -4.98 0.64 24.29
N PRO A 474 -4.00 0.26 23.45
CA PRO A 474 -4.27 -0.63 22.34
C PRO A 474 -4.72 -2.01 22.86
N PRO A 475 -5.59 -2.72 22.13
CA PRO A 475 -5.97 -4.08 22.48
C PRO A 475 -4.77 -5.02 22.40
N THR A 476 -4.83 -6.09 23.18
CA THR A 476 -3.85 -7.19 23.10
C THR A 476 -4.44 -8.39 22.36
N PHE A 477 -3.59 -9.33 22.00
CA PHE A 477 -4.00 -10.50 21.21
C PHE A 477 -3.47 -11.77 21.86
N ARG A 478 -4.31 -12.80 21.89
CA ARG A 478 -3.93 -14.16 22.26
C ARG A 478 -4.25 -15.10 21.11
N MET A 479 -3.40 -16.10 20.90
CA MET A 479 -3.62 -17.13 19.89
C MET A 479 -3.47 -18.52 20.50
N ALA A 480 -4.29 -19.46 20.05
CA ALA A 480 -4.13 -20.87 20.37
C ALA A 480 -4.31 -21.73 19.12
N THR A 481 -3.68 -22.89 19.15
CA THR A 481 -3.70 -23.88 18.07
C THR A 481 -4.00 -25.27 18.65
N SER A 482 -4.25 -26.25 17.79
CA SER A 482 -4.42 -27.66 18.19
C SER A 482 -5.48 -27.83 19.29
N SER A 483 -5.26 -28.68 20.29
CA SER A 483 -6.22 -28.93 21.38
C SER A 483 -6.51 -27.70 22.26
N ALA A 484 -5.59 -26.74 22.33
CA ALA A 484 -5.79 -25.50 23.09
C ALA A 484 -6.70 -24.49 22.37
N ARG A 485 -6.85 -24.62 21.04
CA ARG A 485 -7.66 -23.73 20.19
C ARG A 485 -9.07 -23.53 20.74
N ASP A 486 -9.78 -24.64 21.01
CA ASP A 486 -11.19 -24.57 21.40
C ASP A 486 -11.40 -24.12 22.85
N LEU A 487 -10.33 -24.20 23.65
CA LEU A 487 -10.27 -23.77 25.05
C LEU A 487 -9.99 -22.28 25.18
N LEU A 488 -9.42 -21.62 24.17
CA LEU A 488 -9.20 -20.18 24.19
C LEU A 488 -10.55 -19.44 24.12
N LYS A 489 -10.83 -18.64 25.15
CA LYS A 489 -12.05 -17.84 25.32
C LYS A 489 -11.75 -16.34 25.44
N ALA A 490 -12.77 -15.54 25.13
CA ALA A 490 -12.86 -14.12 25.40
C ALA A 490 -14.06 -13.87 26.33
N ASP A 491 -14.07 -12.73 27.02
CA ASP A 491 -15.21 -12.32 27.85
C ASP A 491 -16.42 -11.99 26.97
N ASP A 492 -16.19 -11.38 25.80
CA ASP A 492 -17.19 -11.16 24.76
C ASP A 492 -16.90 -12.03 23.53
N PRO A 493 -17.83 -12.91 23.11
CA PRO A 493 -17.64 -13.80 21.97
C PRO A 493 -17.43 -13.07 20.64
N ARG A 494 -17.79 -11.79 20.51
CA ARG A 494 -17.54 -10.97 19.30
C ARG A 494 -16.04 -10.80 19.02
N PHE A 495 -15.19 -10.97 20.02
CA PHE A 495 -13.74 -10.84 19.90
C PHE A 495 -13.00 -12.17 19.74
N VAL A 496 -13.75 -13.27 19.58
CA VAL A 496 -13.20 -14.57 19.20
C VAL A 496 -13.21 -14.69 17.67
N ILE A 497 -12.03 -14.81 17.07
CA ILE A 497 -11.87 -15.07 15.64
C ILE A 497 -11.42 -16.51 15.45
N ASP A 498 -12.35 -17.35 15.01
CA ASP A 498 -12.07 -18.72 14.63
C ASP A 498 -11.51 -18.80 13.21
N LYS A 499 -10.36 -19.45 13.07
CA LYS A 499 -9.74 -19.81 11.80
C LYS A 499 -9.61 -21.32 11.69
N THR A 500 -9.19 -21.85 10.55
CA THR A 500 -9.10 -23.29 10.30
C THR A 500 -8.19 -24.02 11.29
N ASN A 501 -7.01 -23.46 11.54
CA ASN A 501 -5.92 -24.03 12.33
C ASN A 501 -5.74 -23.32 13.68
N SER A 502 -6.13 -22.06 13.77
CA SER A 502 -5.95 -21.25 14.97
C SER A 502 -7.25 -20.61 15.46
N ARG A 503 -7.21 -20.12 16.69
CA ARG A 503 -8.19 -19.17 17.24
C ARG A 503 -7.43 -17.97 17.76
N LEU A 504 -7.88 -16.78 17.37
CA LEU A 504 -7.41 -15.52 17.90
C LEU A 504 -8.46 -14.95 18.85
N VAL A 505 -8.00 -14.35 19.94
CA VAL A 505 -8.81 -13.51 20.80
C VAL A 505 -8.22 -12.11 20.82
N VAL A 506 -9.08 -11.11 20.63
CA VAL A 506 -8.73 -9.69 20.79
C VAL A 506 -9.21 -9.25 22.17
N ASP A 507 -8.27 -8.88 23.03
CA ASP A 507 -8.57 -8.41 24.37
C ASP A 507 -8.55 -6.88 24.38
N TRP A 508 -9.74 -6.29 24.39
CA TRP A 508 -9.90 -4.84 24.58
C TRP A 508 -9.77 -4.49 26.07
N PRO A 509 -9.10 -3.38 26.41
CA PRO A 509 -8.84 -2.98 27.79
C PRO A 509 -10.07 -2.44 28.53
#